data_AF-A0A536CHJ1-F1
#
_entry.id   AF-A0A536CHJ1-F1
#
_cell.length_a   1.000
_cell.length_b   1.000
_cell.length_c   1.000
_cell.angle_alpha   90.00
_cell.angle_beta   90.00
_cell.angle_gamma   90.00
#
_symmetry.space_group_name_H-M   'P 1'
#
loop_
_entity.id
_entity.type
_entity.pdbx_description
1 polymer ?
#
loop_
_entity_poly.entity_id
_entity_poly.type
_entity_poly.pdbx_seq_one_letter_code
_entity_poly.pdbx_strand_id
1 'polypeptide(L)'
;LAQDYPGLEIVAVDDRSTDGTGDVLRELASANPSLRVLRIDDLPSGWLGKNHALWRGAQRSTGTWLLFTDADVVFAPGTLRRTLAYALAERLDHLTLAPRLVSRSF
;
A
#
# COMPACT_ATOMS: atom_id res chain seq x y z
N LEU A 1 4.80 -8.68 3.79
CA LEU A 1 5.19 -8.16 5.13
C LEU A 1 6.67 -8.34 5.45
N ALA A 2 7.43 -9.12 4.68
CA ALA A 2 8.87 -9.34 4.89
C ALA A 2 9.79 -8.16 4.46
N GLN A 3 9.31 -6.92 4.46
CA GLN A 3 10.19 -5.78 4.18
C GLN A 3 11.14 -5.54 5.37
N ASP A 4 12.38 -5.15 5.08
CA ASP A 4 13.43 -4.89 6.10
C ASP A 4 13.46 -3.44 6.59
N TYR A 5 12.46 -2.63 6.24
CA TYR A 5 12.41 -1.22 6.60
C TYR A 5 11.86 -1.03 8.03
N PRO A 6 12.62 -0.40 8.94
CA PRO A 6 12.17 -0.19 10.31
C PRO A 6 11.03 0.84 10.37
N GLY A 7 10.04 0.60 11.23
CA GLY A 7 8.93 1.53 11.44
C GLY A 7 7.96 1.63 10.25
N LEU A 8 7.92 0.63 9.37
CA LEU A 8 6.96 0.55 8.28
C LEU A 8 5.52 0.43 8.82
N GLU A 9 4.66 1.38 8.44
CA GLU A 9 3.20 1.28 8.55
C GLU A 9 2.62 0.86 7.20
N ILE A 10 1.64 -0.05 7.20
CA ILE A 10 0.91 -0.47 6.01
C ILE A 10 -0.57 -0.24 6.27
N VAL A 11 -1.20 0.55 5.39
CA VAL A 11 -2.65 0.77 5.38
C VAL A 11 -3.22 0.04 4.17
N ALA A 12 -3.83 -1.11 4.39
CA ALA A 12 -4.58 -1.83 3.37
C ALA A 12 -6.01 -1.28 3.33
N VAL A 13 -6.46 -0.81 2.17
CA VAL A 13 -7.81 -0.28 1.99
C VAL A 13 -8.65 -1.30 1.24
N ASP A 14 -9.64 -1.86 1.93
CA ASP A 14 -10.66 -2.73 1.34
C ASP A 14 -11.79 -1.85 0.78
N ASP A 15 -11.75 -1.62 -0.54
CA ASP A 15 -12.71 -0.78 -1.27
C ASP A 15 -13.85 -1.60 -1.90
N ARG A 16 -14.79 -1.97 -1.05
CA ARG A 16 -16.06 -2.65 -1.35
C ARG A 16 -15.87 -4.04 -1.95
N SER A 17 -14.86 -4.77 -1.46
CA SER A 17 -14.72 -6.18 -1.79
C SER A 17 -15.97 -6.96 -1.34
N THR A 18 -16.47 -7.81 -2.23
CA THR A 18 -17.63 -8.69 -1.98
C THR A 18 -17.23 -10.16 -1.87
N ASP A 19 -15.94 -10.44 -1.93
CA ASP A 19 -15.34 -11.76 -1.78
C ASP A 19 -14.67 -11.90 -0.39
N GLY A 20 -13.84 -12.94 -0.22
CA GLY A 20 -13.14 -13.19 1.03
C GLY A 20 -11.99 -12.21 1.36
N THR A 21 -11.75 -11.18 0.54
CA THR A 21 -10.61 -10.25 0.73
C THR A 21 -10.61 -9.60 2.11
N GLY A 22 -11.77 -9.12 2.57
CA GLY A 22 -11.89 -8.46 3.88
C GLY A 22 -11.55 -9.40 5.04
N ASP A 23 -11.88 -10.69 4.92
CA ASP A 23 -11.59 -11.71 5.93
C ASP A 23 -10.10 -12.00 6.00
N VAL A 24 -9.47 -12.20 4.83
CA VAL A 24 -8.01 -12.41 4.72
C VAL A 24 -7.25 -11.22 5.28
N LEU A 25 -7.66 -9.99 4.97
CA LEU A 25 -7.01 -8.78 5.49
C LEU A 25 -7.12 -8.68 7.02
N ARG A 26 -8.27 -9.03 7.61
CA ARG A 26 -8.45 -9.05 9.08
C ARG A 26 -7.57 -10.09 9.74
N GLU A 27 -7.49 -11.30 9.19
CA GLU A 27 -6.61 -12.35 9.68
C GLU A 27 -5.14 -11.89 9.64
N LEU A 28 -4.69 -11.38 8.50
CA LEU A 28 -3.33 -10.86 8.34
C LEU A 28 -3.01 -9.74 9.34
N ALA A 29 -3.93 -8.80 9.55
CA ALA A 29 -3.72 -7.71 10.50
C ALA A 29 -3.59 -8.21 11.94
N SER A 30 -4.32 -9.27 12.31
CA SER A 30 -4.22 -9.85 13.67
C SER A 30 -2.84 -10.44 13.97
N ALA A 31 -2.15 -10.94 12.93
CA ALA A 31 -0.80 -11.49 13.05
C ALA A 31 0.31 -10.46 12.80
N ASN A 32 -0.02 -9.24 12.34
CA ASN A 32 0.98 -8.27 11.87
C ASN A 32 0.66 -6.86 12.35
N PRO A 33 1.29 -6.39 13.45
CA PRO A 33 1.00 -5.08 14.04
C PRO A 33 1.26 -3.87 13.14
N SER A 34 2.10 -4.03 12.11
CA SER A 34 2.36 -2.98 11.11
C SER A 34 1.27 -2.84 10.06
N LEU A 35 0.33 -3.79 9.97
CA LEU A 35 -0.77 -3.78 9.00
C LEU A 35 -2.06 -3.29 9.66
N ARG A 36 -2.63 -2.22 9.11
CA ARG A 36 -3.93 -1.68 9.47
C ARG A 36 -4.87 -1.82 8.29
N VAL A 37 -6.10 -2.26 8.54
CA VAL A 37 -7.11 -2.44 7.50
C VAL A 37 -8.15 -1.33 7.62
N LEU A 38 -8.42 -0.66 6.50
CA LEU A 38 -9.48 0.35 6.37
C LEU A 38 -10.54 -0.19 5.41
N ARG A 39 -11.73 -0.49 5.92
CA ARG A 39 -12.90 -0.81 5.10
C ARG A 39 -13.56 0.49 4.61
N ILE A 40 -13.92 0.54 3.34
CA ILE A 40 -14.76 1.59 2.75
C ILE A 40 -16.06 0.96 2.29
N ASP A 41 -17.19 1.37 2.85
CA ASP A 41 -18.48 0.80 2.49
C ASP A 41 -19.18 1.54 1.33
N ASP A 42 -18.89 2.83 1.16
CA ASP A 42 -19.55 3.69 0.18
C ASP A 42 -18.57 4.51 -0.66
N LEU A 43 -18.96 4.81 -1.91
CA LEU A 43 -18.25 5.73 -2.80
C LEU A 43 -19.04 7.02 -2.94
N PRO A 44 -18.52 8.16 -2.44
CA PRO A 44 -19.17 9.45 -2.61
C PRO A 44 -19.28 9.83 -4.10
N SER A 45 -20.35 10.54 -4.46
CA SER A 45 -20.56 11.03 -5.83
C SER A 45 -19.37 11.88 -6.31
N GLY A 46 -19.00 11.73 -7.58
CA GLY A 46 -17.88 12.44 -8.21
C GLY A 46 -16.49 11.81 -8.00
N TRP A 47 -16.39 10.72 -7.23
CA TRP A 47 -15.13 10.02 -7.03
C TRP A 47 -14.96 8.79 -7.94
N LEU A 48 -13.71 8.52 -8.32
CA LEU A 48 -13.28 7.20 -8.82
C LEU A 48 -12.90 6.32 -7.63
N GLY A 49 -13.27 5.03 -7.66
CA GLY A 49 -13.08 4.09 -6.56
C GLY A 49 -11.64 4.06 -6.01
N LYS A 50 -10.67 3.69 -6.86
CA LYS A 50 -9.24 3.62 -6.46
C LYS A 50 -8.72 4.95 -5.91
N ASN A 51 -9.06 6.07 -6.53
CA ASN A 51 -8.62 7.39 -6.09
C ASN A 51 -9.18 7.72 -4.70
N HIS A 52 -10.47 7.42 -4.46
CA HIS A 52 -11.07 7.59 -3.14
C HIS A 52 -10.43 6.65 -2.10
N ALA A 53 -10.17 5.39 -2.47
CA ALA A 53 -9.50 4.45 -1.59
C ALA A 53 -8.11 4.92 -1.16
N LEU A 54 -7.28 5.34 -2.13
CA LEU A 54 -5.94 5.87 -1.84
C LEU A 54 -6.00 7.18 -1.04
N TRP A 55 -6.95 8.07 -1.34
CA TRP A 55 -7.18 9.30 -0.57
C TRP A 55 -7.50 8.99 0.90
N ARG A 56 -8.43 8.07 1.15
CA ARG A 56 -8.82 7.64 2.50
C ARG A 56 -7.68 6.94 3.23
N GLY A 57 -6.89 6.13 2.51
CA GLY A 57 -5.67 5.51 3.03
C GLY A 57 -4.65 6.57 3.49
N ALA A 58 -4.34 7.53 2.62
CA ALA A 58 -3.40 8.62 2.92
C ALA A 58 -3.82 9.44 4.15
N GLN A 59 -5.11 9.72 4.32
CA GLN A 59 -5.62 10.42 5.51
C GLN A 59 -5.44 9.63 6.82
N ARG A 60 -5.27 8.31 6.76
CA ARG A 60 -5.05 7.44 7.92
C ARG A 60 -3.58 7.15 8.18
N SER A 61 -2.72 7.47 7.23
CA SER A 61 -1.27 7.27 7.33
C SER A 61 -0.61 8.34 8.18
N THR A 62 0.44 7.96 8.91
CA THR A 62 1.21 8.90 9.76
C THR A 62 2.65 9.10 9.30
N GLY A 63 3.09 8.42 8.24
CA GLY A 63 4.44 8.51 7.72
C GLY A 63 4.72 9.84 7.01
N THR A 64 5.97 10.32 7.11
CA THR A 64 6.44 11.49 6.35
C THR A 64 6.54 11.21 4.84
N TRP A 65 6.75 9.94 4.49
CA TRP A 65 6.76 9.45 3.11
C TRP A 65 5.57 8.51 2.90
N LEU A 66 4.87 8.68 1.79
CA LEU A 66 3.78 7.81 1.37
C LEU A 66 4.18 7.02 0.14
N LEU A 67 4.03 5.70 0.20
CA LEU A 67 4.13 4.82 -0.95
C LEU A 67 2.73 4.32 -1.33
N PHE A 68 2.31 4.65 -2.55
CA PHE A 68 1.11 4.07 -3.15
C PHE A 68 1.51 2.86 -3.99
N THR A 69 0.84 1.74 -3.78
CA THR A 69 1.09 0.49 -4.52
C THR A 69 -0.20 -0.27 -4.74
N ASP A 70 -0.22 -1.06 -5.81
CA ASP A 70 -1.31 -1.98 -6.09
C ASP A 70 -1.14 -3.28 -5.29
N ALA A 71 -2.25 -3.96 -5.02
CA ALA A 71 -2.28 -5.17 -4.20
C ALA A 71 -1.60 -6.39 -4.86
N ASP A 72 -1.37 -6.34 -6.17
CA ASP A 72 -0.71 -7.36 -6.98
C ASP A 72 0.80 -7.11 -7.16
N VAL A 73 1.34 -6.04 -6.57
CA VAL A 73 2.78 -5.74 -6.61
C VAL A 73 3.52 -6.51 -5.52
N VAL A 74 4.57 -7.22 -5.93
CA VAL A 74 5.46 -7.96 -5.02
C VAL A 74 6.80 -7.25 -4.87
N PHE A 75 7.10 -6.82 -3.65
CA PHE A 75 8.37 -6.16 -3.31
C PHE A 75 9.40 -7.16 -2.79
N ALA A 76 10.65 -7.06 -3.26
CA ALA A 76 11.77 -7.75 -2.63
C ALA A 76 12.04 -7.14 -1.23
N PRO A 77 12.51 -7.90 -0.22
CA PRO A 77 12.61 -7.45 1.18
C PRO A 77 13.27 -6.09 1.43
N GLY A 78 14.33 -5.76 0.69
CA GLY A 78 15.06 -4.49 0.86
C GLY A 78 14.60 -3.35 -0.04
N THR A 79 13.46 -3.47 -0.72
CA THR A 79 13.05 -2.48 -1.74
C THR A 79 12.82 -1.12 -1.10
N LEU A 80 11.99 -1.05 -0.05
CA LEU A 80 11.63 0.24 0.57
C LEU A 80 12.85 0.96 1.15
N ARG A 81 13.73 0.23 1.83
CA ARG A 81 14.97 0.78 2.40
C ARG A 81 15.88 1.39 1.34
N ARG A 82 16.08 0.71 0.21
CA ARG A 82 16.92 1.23 -0.87
C ARG A 82 16.27 2.43 -1.57
N THR A 83 14.96 2.37 -1.81
CA THR A 83 14.19 3.46 -2.42
C THR A 83 14.26 4.73 -1.58
N LEU A 84 14.00 4.66 -0.27
CA LEU A 84 14.06 5.84 0.59
C LEU A 84 15.49 6.33 0.80
N ALA A 85 16.48 5.44 0.90
CA ALA A 85 17.88 5.86 0.97
C ALA A 85 18.30 6.69 -0.27
N TYR A 86 17.88 6.26 -1.46
CA TYR A 86 18.11 7.01 -2.69
C TYR A 86 17.37 8.35 -2.71
N ALA A 87 16.08 8.36 -2.39
CA ALA A 87 15.28 9.60 -2.37
C ALA A 87 15.86 10.66 -1.42
N LEU A 88 16.33 10.25 -0.24
CA LEU A 88 16.94 11.15 0.73
C LEU A 88 18.32 11.66 0.30
N ALA A 89 19.17 10.78 -0.26
CA ALA A 89 20.50 11.16 -0.74
C ALA A 89 20.42 12.21 -1.86
N GLU A 90 19.46 12.03 -2.78
CA GLU A 90 19.23 12.94 -3.91
C GLU A 90 18.30 14.12 -3.56
N ARG A 91 17.85 14.21 -2.30
CA ARG A 91 16.93 15.26 -1.81
C ARG A 91 15.67 15.40 -2.66
N LEU A 92 15.08 14.27 -3.06
CA LEU A 92 13.86 14.24 -3.85
C LEU A 92 12.64 14.52 -2.97
N ASP A 93 11.62 15.15 -3.55
CA ASP A 93 10.28 15.26 -2.97
C ASP A 93 9.36 14.12 -3.42
N HIS A 94 9.68 13.47 -4.54
CA HIS A 94 8.90 12.39 -5.13
C HIS A 94 9.79 11.44 -5.95
N LEU A 95 9.51 10.14 -5.86
CA LEU A 95 10.23 9.08 -6.58
C LEU A 95 9.25 8.03 -7.10
N THR A 96 9.35 7.70 -8.39
CA THR A 96 8.56 6.63 -9.01
C THR A 96 9.45 5.44 -9.32
N LEU A 97 8.98 4.24 -8.97
CA LEU A 97 9.63 2.98 -9.31
C LEU A 97 8.83 2.30 -10.42
N ALA A 98 9.52 1.93 -11.51
CA ALA A 98 8.92 1.08 -12.53
C ALA A 98 9.09 -0.39 -12.11
N PRO A 99 8.00 -1.16 -11.93
CA PRO A 99 8.10 -2.57 -11.66
C PRO A 99 8.49 -3.33 -12.94
N ARG A 100 9.10 -4.50 -12.76
CA ARG A 100 9.18 -5.48 -13.85
C ARG A 100 7.79 -6.09 -14.05
N LEU A 101 7.19 -5.86 -15.22
CA LEU A 101 5.91 -6.47 -15.58
C LEU A 101 6.11 -7.96 -15.89
N VAL A 102 5.32 -8.80 -15.24
CA VAL A 102 5.32 -10.25 -15.46
C VAL A 102 3.90 -10.65 -15.86
N SER A 103 3.71 -10.97 -17.14
CA SER A 103 2.47 -11.59 -17.63
C SER A 103 2.71 -13.08 -17.83
N ARG A 104 1.73 -13.90 -17.47
CA ARG A 104 1.68 -15.28 -17.95
C ARG A 104 0.96 -15.28 -19.30
N SER A 105 1.29 -16.23 -20.18
CA SER A 105 0.52 -16.45 -21.40
C SER A 105 -0.92 -16.80 -21.05
N PHE A 106 -1.86 -16.31 -21.84
CA PHE A 106 -3.28 -16.64 -21.74
C PHE A 106 -3.54 -18.13 -21.97
#